data_AF-A0A3M7M0V1-F1
#
_entry.id   AF-A0A3M7M0V1-F1
#
_cell.length_a   1.000
_cell.length_b   1.000
_cell.length_c   1.000
_cell.angle_alpha   90.00
_cell.angle_beta   90.00
_cell.angle_gamma   90.00
#
_symmetry.space_group_name_H-M   'P 1'
#
loop_
_entity.id
_entity.type
_entity.pdbx_description
1 polymer ?
#
loop_
_entity_poly.entity_id
_entity_poly.type
_entity_poly.pdbx_seq_one_letter_code
_entity_poly.pdbx_strand_id
1 'polypeptide(L)'
;MVFNGTSEMPHLEQYGTTKQLVVDGKPYLMLGGELQNSSLSSAEYMSEVWPKMVATNVNTLLGSVSWEMIEPEEDRFDFEELDKVILGAREHGLHLILLWFGSFKNGIQWS
;
A
#
# COMPACT_ATOMS: atom_id res chain seq x y z
N MET A 1 -0.33 -4.01 22.35
CA MET A 1 -0.67 -5.04 21.35
C MET A 1 0.56 -5.89 21.13
N VAL A 2 0.46 -7.21 21.25
CA VAL A 2 1.57 -8.13 20.99
C VAL A 2 1.41 -8.64 19.56
N PHE A 3 2.34 -8.29 18.65
CA PHE A 3 2.40 -8.87 17.32
C PHE A 3 2.89 -10.31 17.45
N ASN A 4 1.97 -11.26 17.60
CA ASN A 4 2.32 -12.67 17.67
C ASN A 4 2.11 -13.31 16.29
N GLY A 5 3.20 -13.44 15.54
CA GLY A 5 3.22 -14.14 14.27
C GLY A 5 4.57 -13.94 13.57
N THR A 6 5.35 -15.00 13.46
CA THR A 6 6.51 -15.10 12.58
C THR A 6 6.04 -15.13 11.12
N SER A 7 5.35 -14.08 10.66
CA SER A 7 5.13 -13.87 9.23
C SER A 7 6.45 -13.34 8.68
N GLU A 8 7.06 -14.10 7.79
CA GLU A 8 8.27 -13.66 7.10
C GLU A 8 7.99 -12.38 6.32
N MET A 9 8.90 -11.40 6.44
CA MET A 9 8.77 -10.17 5.66
C MET A 9 8.72 -10.48 4.16
N PRO A 10 7.87 -9.79 3.39
CA PRO A 10 7.85 -9.93 1.95
C PRO A 10 9.23 -9.68 1.35
N HIS A 11 9.70 -10.59 0.50
CA HIS A 11 11.03 -10.51 -0.08
C HIS A 11 11.08 -11.08 -1.49
N LEU A 12 12.09 -10.67 -2.26
CA LEU A 12 12.36 -11.27 -3.56
C LEU A 12 13.35 -12.44 -3.38
N GLU A 13 12.91 -13.64 -3.73
CA GLU A 13 13.73 -14.85 -3.73
C GLU A 13 14.20 -15.19 -5.15
N GLN A 14 15.43 -15.68 -5.28
CA GLN A 14 15.95 -16.19 -6.55
C GLN A 14 15.42 -17.60 -6.80
N TYR A 15 14.75 -17.81 -7.93
CA TYR A 15 14.24 -19.12 -8.35
C TYR A 15 14.84 -19.50 -9.71
N GLY A 16 15.91 -20.30 -9.69
CA GLY A 16 16.66 -20.63 -10.91
C GLY A 16 17.22 -19.37 -11.56
N THR A 17 16.74 -19.03 -12.76
CA THR A 17 17.15 -17.82 -13.51
C THR A 17 16.20 -16.62 -13.32
N THR A 18 15.13 -16.76 -12.53
CA THR A 18 14.13 -15.70 -12.30
C THR A 18 14.07 -15.27 -10.84
N LYS A 19 13.26 -14.25 -10.53
CA LYS A 19 12.94 -13.83 -9.17
C LYS A 19 11.45 -14.02 -8.90
N GLN A 20 11.10 -14.36 -7.66
CA GLN A 20 9.74 -14.48 -7.19
C GLN A 20 9.54 -13.59 -5.98
N LEU A 21 8.38 -12.93 -5.90
CA LEU A 21 7.95 -12.27 -4.67
C LEU A 21 7.40 -13.35 -3.75
N VAL A 22 7.94 -13.43 -2.53
CA VAL A 22 7.47 -14.31 -1.46
C VAL A 22 6.73 -13.45 -0.45
N VAL A 23 5.51 -13.85 -0.10
CA VAL A 23 4.65 -13.21 0.91
C VAL A 23 4.11 -14.30 1.82
N ASP A 24 4.21 -14.12 3.14
CA ASP A 24 3.83 -15.13 4.13
C ASP A 24 4.46 -16.51 3.87
N GLY A 25 5.74 -16.52 3.47
CA GLY A 25 6.51 -17.73 3.18
C GLY A 25 6.07 -18.49 1.92
N LYS A 26 5.29 -17.88 1.02
CA LYS A 26 4.80 -18.52 -0.21
C LYS A 26 5.05 -17.64 -1.44
N PRO A 27 5.32 -18.23 -2.63
CA PRO A 27 5.33 -17.49 -3.88
C PRO A 27 4.01 -16.76 -4.11
N TYR A 28 4.10 -15.47 -4.43
CA TYR A 28 2.97 -14.57 -4.56
C TYR A 28 2.92 -13.95 -5.96
N LEU A 29 1.79 -14.10 -6.64
CA LEU A 29 1.52 -13.44 -7.92
C LEU A 29 0.68 -12.20 -7.69
N MET A 30 1.23 -11.03 -8.01
CA MET A 30 0.50 -9.76 -7.95
C MET A 30 -0.51 -9.66 -9.10
N LEU A 31 -1.79 -9.71 -8.77
CA LEU A 31 -2.88 -9.29 -9.63
C LEU A 31 -3.23 -7.86 -9.20
N GLY A 32 -2.48 -6.91 -9.79
CA GLY A 32 -2.48 -5.51 -9.38
C GLY A 32 -3.60 -4.68 -10.00
N GLY A 33 -4.18 -3.79 -9.21
CA GLY A 33 -4.92 -2.62 -9.68
C GLY A 33 -4.24 -1.33 -9.21
N GLU A 34 -4.08 -0.35 -10.10
CA GLU A 34 -3.56 0.96 -9.72
C GLU A 34 -4.73 1.92 -9.48
N LEU A 35 -4.76 2.52 -8.29
CA LEU A 35 -5.74 3.53 -7.94
C LEU A 35 -5.36 4.88 -8.56
N GLN A 36 -6.35 5.71 -8.85
CA GLN A 36 -6.09 7.08 -9.28
C GLN A 36 -5.33 7.85 -8.18
N ASN A 37 -4.53 8.83 -8.60
CA ASN A 37 -3.76 9.68 -7.72
C ASN A 37 -4.62 10.23 -6.57
N SER A 38 -4.08 10.21 -5.35
CA SER A 38 -4.74 10.66 -4.11
C SER A 38 -5.87 9.76 -3.58
N SER A 39 -6.19 8.63 -4.19
CA SER A 39 -7.28 7.76 -3.67
C SER A 39 -6.98 7.17 -2.29
N LEU A 40 -5.71 6.93 -1.95
CA LEU A 40 -5.32 6.38 -0.63
C LEU A 40 -5.30 7.43 0.50
N SER A 41 -5.70 8.68 0.26
CA SER A 41 -5.64 9.72 1.29
C SER A 41 -6.82 9.77 2.25
N SER A 42 -7.83 8.92 2.03
CA SER A 42 -9.06 8.96 2.81
C SER A 42 -9.59 7.55 3.01
N ALA A 43 -9.64 7.11 4.27
CA ALA A 43 -10.24 5.82 4.60
C ALA A 43 -11.74 5.78 4.28
N GLU A 44 -12.43 6.92 4.44
CA GLU A 44 -13.83 7.08 4.07
C GLU A 44 -14.05 6.84 2.58
N TYR A 45 -13.28 7.50 1.71
CA TYR A 45 -13.36 7.28 0.27
C TYR A 45 -13.08 5.81 -0.08
N MET A 46 -12.06 5.23 0.55
CA MET A 46 -11.67 3.86 0.26
C MET A 46 -12.72 2.82 0.69
N SER A 47 -13.58 3.12 1.66
CA SER A 47 -14.68 2.24 2.08
C SER A 47 -15.62 1.86 0.92
N GLU A 48 -15.80 2.74 -0.06
CA GLU A 48 -16.58 2.46 -1.28
C GLU A 48 -15.76 1.81 -2.40
N VAL A 49 -14.43 1.91 -2.32
CA VAL A 49 -13.51 1.41 -3.34
C VAL A 49 -13.17 -0.06 -3.11
N TRP A 50 -12.94 -0.47 -1.85
CA TRP A 50 -12.55 -1.84 -1.53
C TRP A 50 -13.49 -2.90 -2.12
N PRO A 51 -14.83 -2.80 -1.98
CA PRO A 51 -15.73 -3.82 -2.51
C PRO A 51 -15.66 -3.91 -4.04
N LYS A 52 -15.45 -2.77 -4.73
CA LYS A 52 -15.32 -2.71 -6.19
C LYS A 52 -14.04 -3.41 -6.65
N MET A 53 -12.94 -3.23 -5.92
CA MET A 53 -11.67 -3.87 -6.24
C MET A 53 -11.70 -5.37 -5.95
N VAL A 54 -12.31 -5.80 -4.85
CA VAL A 54 -12.53 -7.23 -4.59
C VAL A 54 -13.35 -7.86 -5.73
N ALA A 55 -14.37 -7.17 -6.24
CA ALA A 55 -15.20 -7.65 -7.35
C ALA A 55 -14.43 -7.78 -8.69
N THR A 56 -13.30 -7.08 -8.88
CA THR A 56 -12.45 -7.25 -10.07
C THR A 56 -11.43 -8.39 -9.93
N ASN A 57 -11.43 -9.12 -8.81
CA ASN A 57 -10.49 -10.20 -8.49
C ASN A 57 -9.01 -9.77 -8.43
N VAL A 58 -8.73 -8.49 -8.13
CA VAL A 58 -7.37 -8.07 -7.78
C VAL A 58 -7.03 -8.52 -6.36
N ASN A 59 -5.73 -8.75 -6.10
CA ASN A 59 -5.23 -9.11 -4.77
C ASN A 59 -4.27 -8.07 -4.19
N THR A 60 -3.83 -7.11 -5.01
CA THR A 60 -2.89 -6.05 -4.65
C THR A 60 -3.38 -4.71 -5.21
N LEU A 61 -3.36 -3.66 -4.40
CA LEU A 61 -3.64 -2.30 -4.85
C LEU A 61 -2.41 -1.41 -4.69
N LEU A 62 -2.16 -0.62 -5.72
CA LEU A 62 -1.12 0.41 -5.72
C LEU A 62 -1.77 1.77 -5.48
N GLY A 63 -1.19 2.57 -4.60
CA GLY A 63 -1.63 3.95 -4.45
C GLY A 63 -0.62 4.84 -3.76
N SER A 64 -0.76 6.15 -4.00
CA SER A 64 0.18 7.16 -3.55
C SER A 64 -0.01 7.55 -2.10
N VAL A 65 1.09 7.63 -1.36
CA VAL A 65 1.20 8.29 -0.05
C VAL A 65 2.12 9.49 -0.24
N SER A 66 1.63 10.71 -0.03
CA SER A 66 2.43 11.92 -0.15
C SER A 66 3.08 12.29 1.17
N TRP A 67 4.24 12.95 1.09
CA TRP A 67 4.88 13.54 2.28
C TRP A 67 3.95 14.52 2.98
N GLU A 68 3.31 15.44 2.25
CA GLU A 68 2.37 16.44 2.81
C GLU A 68 1.23 15.85 3.66
N MET A 69 0.80 14.62 3.36
CA MET A 69 -0.19 13.90 4.18
C MET A 69 0.41 13.43 5.50
N ILE A 70 1.63 12.90 5.43
CA ILE A 70 2.32 12.27 6.56
C ILE A 70 2.99 13.31 7.46
N GLU A 71 3.41 14.45 6.94
CA GLU A 71 4.03 15.54 7.69
C GLU A 71 3.45 16.88 7.21
N PRO A 72 2.22 17.23 7.66
CA PRO A 72 1.56 18.48 7.26
C PRO A 72 2.27 19.75 7.79
N GLU A 73 3.02 19.62 8.88
CA GLU A 73 3.89 20.65 9.45
C GLU A 73 5.25 20.00 9.72
N GLU A 74 6.35 20.73 9.50
CA GLU A 74 7.72 20.24 9.72
C GLU A 74 7.86 19.64 11.14
N ASP A 75 8.43 18.44 11.21
CA ASP A 75 8.58 17.60 12.40
C ASP A 75 7.26 17.13 13.06
N ARG A 76 6.10 17.34 12.43
CA ARG A 76 4.79 16.89 12.93
C ARG A 76 4.19 15.81 12.03
N PHE A 77 4.43 14.56 12.41
CA PHE A 77 3.92 13.40 11.68
C PHE A 77 2.48 13.02 12.04
N ASP A 78 1.68 12.70 11.02
CA ASP A 78 0.33 12.16 11.13
C ASP A 78 0.17 10.92 10.24
N PHE A 79 -0.05 9.76 10.87
CA PHE A 79 -0.26 8.48 10.18
C PHE A 79 -1.70 7.96 10.34
N GLU A 80 -2.60 8.72 10.97
CA GLU A 80 -3.91 8.22 11.38
C GLU A 80 -4.74 7.72 10.19
N GLU A 81 -4.81 8.49 9.11
CA GLU A 81 -5.55 8.08 7.91
C GLU A 81 -4.89 6.91 7.18
N LEU A 82 -3.55 6.89 7.12
CA LEU A 82 -2.83 5.77 6.49
C LEU A 82 -3.06 4.46 7.26
N ASP A 83 -3.07 4.50 8.58
CA ASP A 83 -3.37 3.34 9.42
C ASP A 83 -4.77 2.80 9.17
N LYS A 84 -5.78 3.68 9.08
CA LYS A 84 -7.16 3.28 8.74
C LYS A 84 -7.24 2.63 7.37
N VAL A 85 -6.52 3.16 6.38
CA VAL A 85 -6.45 2.58 5.02
C VAL A 85 -5.80 1.20 5.04
N ILE A 86 -4.70 1.02 5.76
CA ILE A 86 -4.02 -0.28 5.91
C ILE A 86 -4.95 -1.31 6.58
N LEU A 87 -5.69 -0.90 7.61
CA LEU A 87 -6.67 -1.76 8.27
C LEU A 87 -7.81 -2.15 7.31
N GLY A 88 -8.36 -1.19 6.56
CA GLY A 88 -9.40 -1.45 5.56
C GLY A 88 -8.94 -2.43 4.48
N ALA A 89 -7.71 -2.33 3.98
CA ALA A 89 -7.16 -3.29 3.02
C ALA A 89 -7.06 -4.71 3.61
N ARG A 90 -6.63 -4.83 4.88
CA ARG A 90 -6.58 -6.11 5.60
C ARG A 90 -7.96 -6.74 5.78
N GLU A 91 -8.97 -5.94 6.12
CA GLU A 91 -10.36 -6.41 6.26
C GLU A 91 -10.90 -7.01 4.95
N HIS A 92 -10.42 -6.53 3.80
CA HIS A 92 -10.81 -7.00 2.47
C HIS A 92 -9.84 -8.05 1.89
N GLY A 93 -8.82 -8.48 2.65
CA GLY A 93 -7.83 -9.46 2.18
C GLY A 93 -6.93 -8.96 1.05
N LEU A 94 -6.78 -7.63 0.92
CA LEU A 94 -5.98 -6.99 -0.11
C LEU A 94 -4.58 -6.64 0.42
N HIS A 95 -3.58 -6.79 -0.44
CA HIS A 95 -2.23 -6.28 -0.19
C HIS A 95 -2.10 -4.85 -0.74
N LEU A 96 -1.23 -4.05 -0.13
CA LEU A 96 -0.96 -2.68 -0.57
C LEU A 96 0.48 -2.52 -1.02
N ILE A 97 0.67 -1.80 -2.11
CA ILE A 97 1.96 -1.22 -2.51
C ILE A 97 1.82 0.30 -2.37
N LEU A 98 2.58 0.88 -1.44
CA LEU A 98 2.58 2.31 -1.18
C LEU A 98 3.58 3.01 -2.10
N LEU A 99 3.09 3.90 -2.94
CA LEU A 99 3.91 4.75 -3.81
C LEU A 99 4.26 6.02 -3.04
N TRP A 100 5.49 6.11 -2.53
CA TRP A 100 5.94 7.26 -1.74
C TRP A 100 6.22 8.47 -2.63
N PHE A 101 5.40 9.52 -2.49
CA PHE A 101 5.57 10.81 -3.17
C PHE A 101 6.15 11.84 -2.19
N GLY A 102 7.46 11.75 -1.99
CA GLY A 102 8.25 12.73 -1.24
C GLY A 102 8.78 13.84 -2.16
N SER A 103 10.09 13.98 -2.24
CA SER A 103 10.76 15.07 -2.97
C SER A 103 10.52 15.10 -4.49
N PHE A 104 9.94 14.05 -5.08
CA PHE A 104 9.68 13.97 -6.51
C PHE A 104 8.31 13.35 -6.80
N LYS A 105 7.45 14.11 -7.49
CA LYS A 105 6.26 13.62 -8.18
C LYS A 105 6.28 14.22 -9.59
N ASN A 106 6.33 13.39 -10.63
CA ASN A 106 6.36 13.83 -12.04
C ASN A 106 7.50 14.78 -12.45
N GLY A 107 8.66 14.73 -11.77
CA GLY A 107 9.80 15.59 -12.09
C GLY A 107 9.61 17.08 -11.72
N ILE A 108 8.54 17.42 -11.01
CA ILE A 108 8.30 18.77 -10.49
C ILE A 108 8.72 18.78 -9.02
N GLN A 109 9.76 19.56 -8.72
CA GLN A 109 10.13 19.95 -7.36
C GLN A 109 9.14 21.02 -6.89
N TRP A 110 8.57 20.84 -5.70
CA TRP A 110 8.00 21.96 -4.96
C TRP A 110 9.13 22.62 -4.17
N SER A 111 9.49 23.84 -4.54
CA SER A 111 10.36 24.75 -3.79
C SER A 111 9.53 25.86 -3.17
#